data_AF-A0A1M6NZ36-F1
#
_entry.id   AF-A0A1M6NZ36-F1
#
_cell.length_a   1.000
_cell.length_b   1.000
_cell.length_c   1.000
_cell.angle_alpha   90.00
_cell.angle_beta   90.00
_cell.angle_gamma   90.00
#
_symmetry.space_group_name_H-M   'P 1'
#
loop_
_entity.id
_entity.type
_entity.pdbx_description
1 polymer ?
#
loop_
_entity_poly.entity_id
_entity_poly.type
_entity_poly.pdbx_seq_one_letter_code
_entity_poly.pdbx_strand_id
1 'polypeptide(L)'
;MKMDDIVLMAYVDGELTSLEREEVEKAMSTSADIAERVALLEASVLPYQRAFQHQALPPVRDSLARKIDELAQAHTVRSNRSRLRTAAPWLAVAFMAGGLCGGASVSRE
;
A
#
# COMPACT_ATOMS: atom_id res chain seq x y z
N MET A 1 -4.98 2.20 -22.60
CA MET A 1 -4.84 1.60 -21.25
C MET A 1 -5.44 2.60 -20.27
N LYS A 2 -6.34 2.18 -19.38
CA LYS A 2 -6.93 3.11 -18.39
C LYS A 2 -6.01 3.10 -17.16
N MET A 3 -5.24 4.17 -16.97
CA MET A 3 -4.50 4.39 -15.72
C MET A 3 -5.51 4.72 -14.62
N ASP A 4 -5.32 4.18 -13.41
CA ASP A 4 -6.19 4.42 -12.26
C ASP A 4 -6.04 5.86 -11.74
N ASP A 5 -7.15 6.53 -11.39
CA ASP A 5 -7.12 7.88 -10.80
C ASP A 5 -6.39 7.91 -9.45
N ILE A 6 -6.36 6.81 -8.70
CA ILE A 6 -5.59 6.70 -7.45
C ILE A 6 -4.10 6.89 -7.71
N VAL A 7 -3.58 6.32 -8.81
CA VAL A 7 -2.18 6.47 -9.19
C VAL A 7 -1.90 7.90 -9.68
N LEU A 8 -2.83 8.49 -10.43
CA LEU A 8 -2.69 9.88 -10.89
C LEU A 8 -2.77 10.88 -9.72
N MET A 9 -3.61 10.63 -8.71
CA MET A 9 -3.64 11.43 -7.49
C MET A 9 -2.33 11.32 -6.72
N ALA A 10 -1.81 10.09 -6.52
CA ALA A 10 -0.50 9.90 -5.87
C ALA A 10 0.66 10.56 -6.65
N TYR A 11 0.57 10.64 -7.98
CA TYR A 11 1.52 11.37 -8.81
C TYR A 11 1.51 12.87 -8.49
N VAL A 12 0.31 13.48 -8.45
CA VAL A 12 0.11 14.91 -8.13
C VAL A 12 0.52 15.23 -6.70
N ASP A 13 0.20 14.35 -5.75
CA ASP A 13 0.57 14.48 -4.33
C ASP A 13 2.07 14.23 -4.08
N GLY A 14 2.78 13.69 -5.08
CA GLY A 14 4.21 13.42 -5.02
C GLY A 14 4.60 12.18 -4.22
N GLU A 15 3.65 11.26 -4.02
CA GLU A 15 3.81 10.05 -3.20
C GLU A 15 4.35 8.84 -3.97
N LEU A 16 4.42 8.92 -5.31
CA LEU A 16 4.95 7.85 -6.15
C LEU A 16 6.47 7.68 -6.02
N THR A 17 6.93 6.44 -6.18
CA THR A 17 8.36 6.15 -6.39
C THR A 17 8.84 6.72 -7.72
N SER A 18 10.16 6.88 -7.89
CA SER A 18 10.74 7.40 -9.14
C SER A 18 10.33 6.58 -10.38
N LEU A 19 10.25 5.25 -10.24
CA LEU A 19 9.86 4.36 -11.34
C LEU A 19 8.40 4.55 -11.73
N GLU A 20 7.49 4.58 -10.76
CA GLU A 20 6.06 4.78 -11.01
C GLU A 20 5.79 6.17 -11.59
N ARG A 21 6.56 7.17 -11.15
CA ARG A 21 6.51 8.52 -11.71
C ARG A 21 6.89 8.53 -13.19
N GLU A 22 8.00 7.88 -13.56
CA GLU A 22 8.42 7.75 -14.97
C GLU A 22 7.37 7.03 -15.82
N GLU A 23 6.68 6.03 -15.27
CA GLU A 23 5.59 5.34 -15.96
C GLU A 23 4.40 6.29 -16.23
N VAL A 24 4.01 7.11 -15.26
CA VAL A 24 2.96 8.12 -15.43
C VAL A 24 3.38 9.17 -16.45
N GLU A 25 4.60 9.68 -16.40
CA GLU A 25 5.13 10.66 -17.35
C GLU A 25 5.17 10.11 -18.78
N LYS A 26 5.60 8.86 -18.94
CA LYS A 26 5.56 8.17 -20.23
C LYS A 26 4.12 8.00 -20.71
N ALA A 27 3.19 7.66 -19.82
CA ALA A 27 1.78 7.54 -20.17
C ALA A 27 1.17 8.89 -20.60
N MET A 28 1.51 9.99 -19.93
CA MET A 28 1.13 11.36 -20.32
C MET A 28 1.67 11.75 -21.70
N SER A 29 2.93 11.37 -22.00
CA SER A 29 3.51 11.64 -23.33
C SER A 29 2.81 10.90 -24.48
N THR A 30 2.13 9.79 -24.16
CA THR A 30 1.45 8.94 -25.14
C THR A 30 -0.07 9.18 -25.18
N SER A 31 -0.67 9.75 -24.12
CA SER A 31 -2.12 9.87 -23.97
C SER A 31 -2.53 11.25 -23.44
N ALA A 32 -3.23 12.00 -24.29
CA ALA A 32 -3.78 13.31 -23.93
C ALA A 32 -4.85 13.22 -22.83
N ASP A 33 -5.65 12.14 -22.78
CA ASP A 33 -6.65 11.90 -21.72
C ASP A 33 -6.00 11.82 -20.32
N ILE A 34 -4.87 11.11 -20.22
CA ILE A 34 -4.13 11.01 -18.96
C ILE A 34 -3.56 12.38 -18.58
N ALA A 35 -3.00 13.12 -19.54
CA ALA A 35 -2.49 14.46 -19.29
C ALA A 35 -3.59 15.44 -18.83
N GLU A 36 -4.78 15.37 -19.42
CA GLU A 36 -5.94 16.17 -19.03
C GLU A 36 -6.40 15.84 -17.60
N ARG A 37 -6.50 14.54 -17.26
CA ARG A 37 -6.87 14.11 -15.90
C ARG A 37 -5.87 14.58 -14.85
N VAL A 38 -4.57 14.50 -15.15
CA VAL A 38 -3.52 15.05 -14.26
C VAL A 38 -3.68 16.56 -14.10
N ALA A 39 -3.92 17.30 -15.18
CA ALA A 39 -4.12 18.75 -15.11
C ALA A 39 -5.36 19.14 -14.27
N LEU A 40 -6.46 18.38 -14.36
CA LEU A 40 -7.63 18.58 -13.52
C LEU A 40 -7.34 18.32 -12.04
N LEU A 41 -6.57 17.27 -11.74
CA LEU A 41 -6.14 16.96 -10.37
C LEU A 41 -5.20 18.04 -9.83
N GLU A 42 -4.22 18.49 -10.60
CA GLU A 42 -3.33 19.59 -10.23
C GLU A 42 -4.11 20.89 -9.94
N ALA A 43 -5.12 21.21 -10.75
CA ALA A 43 -5.98 22.37 -10.52
C ALA A 43 -6.83 22.23 -9.25
N SER A 44 -7.09 21.01 -8.79
CA SER A 44 -7.82 20.75 -7.55
C SER A 44 -6.96 20.88 -6.29
N VAL A 45 -5.62 20.93 -6.44
CA VAL A 45 -4.69 21.11 -5.32
C VAL A 45 -4.85 22.51 -4.74
N LEU A 46 -5.39 22.58 -3.53
CA LEU A 46 -5.53 23.83 -2.79
C LEU A 46 -4.21 24.15 -2.07
N PRO A 47 -3.70 25.39 -2.16
CA PRO A 47 -2.41 25.77 -1.60
C PRO A 47 -2.48 26.01 -0.08
N TYR A 48 -3.02 25.06 0.69
CA TYR A 48 -3.21 25.19 2.14
C TYR A 48 -1.90 25.48 2.86
N GLN A 49 -0.83 24.78 2.52
CA GLN A 49 0.46 24.99 3.16
C GLN A 49 0.93 26.44 2.98
N ARG A 50 0.81 26.99 1.77
CA ARG A 50 1.12 28.40 1.48
C ARG A 50 0.20 29.36 2.21
N ALA A 51 -1.09 29.06 2.30
CA ALA A 51 -2.08 29.87 3.01
C ALA A 51 -1.76 30.00 4.50
N PHE A 52 -1.25 28.94 5.13
CA PHE A 52 -0.95 28.89 6.56
C PHE A 52 0.52 29.18 6.92
N GLN A 53 1.45 29.21 5.94
CA GLN A 53 2.89 29.46 6.17
C GLN A 53 3.18 30.76 6.92
N HIS A 54 2.40 31.82 6.66
CA HIS A 54 2.59 33.13 7.28
C HIS A 54 1.71 33.33 8.53
N GLN A 55 0.83 32.36 8.82
CA GLN A 55 -0.04 32.43 9.98
C GLN A 55 0.70 31.89 11.21
N ALA A 56 0.72 32.67 12.30
CA ALA A 56 1.24 32.21 13.58
C ALA A 56 0.25 31.20 14.20
N LEU A 57 0.41 29.92 13.83
CA LEU A 57 -0.36 28.82 14.40
C LEU A 57 0.29 28.38 15.73
N PRO A 58 -0.51 28.11 16.77
CA PRO A 58 0.02 27.50 17.98
C PRO A 58 0.61 26.12 17.65
N PRO A 59 1.66 25.68 18.35
CA PRO A 59 2.20 24.34 18.16
C PRO A 59 1.11 23.29 18.44
N VAL A 60 1.18 22.18 17.71
CA VAL A 60 0.28 21.05 17.94
C VAL A 60 0.48 20.55 19.38
N ARG A 61 -0.63 20.38 20.11
CA ARG A 61 -0.56 19.90 21.51
C ARG A 61 -0.09 18.44 21.55
N ASP A 62 0.81 18.12 22.47
CA ASP A 62 1.35 16.75 22.65
C ASP A 62 0.27 15.68 22.84
N SER A 63 -0.83 16.04 23.53
CA SER A 63 -1.96 15.15 23.74
C SER A 63 -2.62 14.71 22.43
N LEU A 64 -2.60 15.57 21.41
CA LEU A 64 -3.16 15.25 20.09
C LEU A 64 -2.21 14.34 19.32
N ALA A 65 -0.92 14.66 19.29
CA ALA A 65 0.10 13.82 18.65
C ALA A 65 0.02 12.38 19.21
N ARG A 66 0.00 12.23 20.54
CA ARG A 66 -0.10 10.92 21.20
C ARG A 66 -1.35 10.14 20.80
N LYS A 67 -2.52 10.80 20.74
CA LYS A 67 -3.77 10.14 20.33
C LYS A 67 -3.72 9.68 18.88
N ILE A 68 -3.09 10.45 17.99
CA ILE A 68 -2.91 10.07 16.59
C ILE A 68 -1.99 8.84 16.51
N ASP A 69 -0.89 8.81 17.26
CA ASP A 69 0.02 7.66 17.30
C ASP A 69 -0.68 6.39 17.81
N GLU A 70 -1.48 6.50 18.87
CA GLU A 70 -2.29 5.41 19.41
C GLU A 70 -3.28 4.87 18.36
N LEU A 71 -3.97 5.77 17.64
CA LEU A 71 -4.91 5.40 16.57
C LEU A 71 -4.19 4.72 15.40
N ALA A 72 -3.04 5.26 14.96
CA ALA A 72 -2.26 4.68 13.89
C ALA A 72 -1.77 3.26 14.25
N GLN A 73 -1.24 3.08 15.46
CA GLN A 73 -0.82 1.77 15.97
C GLN A 73 -1.98 0.76 16.04
N ALA A 74 -3.16 1.19 16.50
CA ALA A 74 -4.34 0.32 16.54
C ALA A 74 -4.72 -0.20 15.14
N HIS A 75 -4.61 0.65 14.10
CA HIS A 75 -4.94 0.28 12.73
C HIS A 75 -3.87 -0.60 12.07
N THR A 76 -2.57 -0.34 12.30
CA THR A 76 -1.50 -1.22 11.79
C THR A 76 -1.57 -2.60 12.42
N VAL A 77 -1.80 -2.69 13.74
CA VAL A 77 -2.00 -3.96 14.46
C VAL A 77 -3.24 -4.70 13.93
N ARG A 78 -4.34 -3.99 13.66
CA ARG A 78 -5.55 -4.59 13.07
C ARG A 78 -5.29 -5.13 11.65
N SER A 79 -4.61 -4.36 10.80
CA SER A 79 -4.23 -4.79 9.45
C SER A 79 -3.33 -6.03 9.48
N ASN A 80 -2.39 -6.08 10.43
CA ASN A 80 -1.49 -7.22 10.56
C ASN A 80 -2.23 -8.48 11.07
N ARG A 81 -3.15 -8.32 12.04
CA ARG A 81 -4.00 -9.42 12.52
C ARG A 81 -4.95 -9.96 11.44
N SER A 82 -5.49 -9.12 10.56
CA SER A 82 -6.32 -9.60 9.45
C SER A 82 -5.52 -10.44 8.45
N ARG A 83 -4.26 -10.08 8.18
CA ARG A 83 -3.38 -10.88 7.31
C ARG A 83 -3.03 -12.24 7.90
N LEU A 84 -2.83 -12.30 9.22
CA LEU A 84 -2.57 -13.56 9.93
C LEU A 84 -3.80 -14.50 9.94
N ARG A 85 -5.02 -13.96 9.94
CA ARG A 85 -6.26 -14.76 9.89
C ARG A 85 -6.56 -15.35 8.50
N THR A 86 -5.96 -14.81 7.44
CA THR A 86 -6.09 -15.33 6.07
C THR A 86 -5.02 -16.38 5.71
N ALA A 87 -4.08 -16.68 6.61
CA ALA A 87 -3.10 -17.73 6.42
C ALA A 87 -3.74 -19.13 6.60
N ALA A 88 -4.33 -19.60 5.49
CA ALA A 88 -4.56 -21.00 5.09
C ALA A 88 -4.89 -22.04 6.20
N PRO A 89 -6.19 -22.34 6.46
CA PRO A 89 -6.56 -23.52 7.26
C PRO A 89 -6.13 -24.86 6.64
N TRP A 90 -5.58 -24.87 5.43
CA TRP A 90 -5.25 -26.10 4.68
C TRP A 90 -3.90 -26.72 5.06
N LEU A 91 -3.02 -25.99 5.77
CA LEU A 91 -1.76 -26.57 6.25
C LEU A 91 -1.94 -27.58 7.41
N ALA A 92 -3.13 -27.69 8.00
CA ALA A 92 -3.42 -28.70 9.03
C ALA A 92 -3.69 -30.11 8.45
N VAL A 93 -3.96 -30.25 7.14
CA VAL A 93 -4.32 -31.56 6.55
C VAL A 93 -3.11 -32.35 6.04
N ALA A 94 -1.97 -31.70 5.77
CA ALA A 94 -0.78 -32.38 5.28
C ALA A 94 -0.05 -33.24 6.33
N PHE A 95 -0.32 -33.04 7.63
CA PHE A 95 0.33 -33.80 8.71
C PHE A 95 -0.36 -35.14 9.02
N MET A 96 -1.52 -35.45 8.43
CA MET A 96 -2.28 -36.70 8.67
C MET A 96 -2.32 -37.63 7.45
N ALA A 97 -1.44 -37.44 6.47
CA ALA A 97 -1.29 -38.29 5.29
C ALA A 97 0.13 -38.87 5.13
N GLY A 98 0.90 -38.94 6.23
CA GLY A 98 2.18 -39.67 6.30
C GLY A 98 1.96 -41.15 6.63
N GLY A 99 1.13 -41.83 5.84
CA GLY A 99 0.88 -43.26 5.91
C GLY A 99 1.59 -44.00 4.77
N LEU A 100 2.61 -44.78 5.14
CA LEU A 100 2.91 -46.14 4.66
C LEU A 100 2.83 -46.43 3.14
N CYS A 101 4.00 -46.65 2.52
CA CYS A 101 4.25 -47.61 1.42
C CYS A 101 5.78 -47.78 1.29
N GLY A 102 6.38 -48.89 1.74
CA GLY A 102 6.75 -50.07 0.92
C GLY A 102 8.12 -49.85 0.25
N GLY A 103 9.18 -50.65 0.37
CA GLY A 103 9.33 -52.09 0.58
C GLY A 103 10.09 -52.66 -0.63
N ALA A 104 11.34 -53.12 -0.43
CA ALA A 104 12.19 -54.02 -1.27
C ALA A 104 13.67 -53.68 -0.98
N SER A 105 14.65 -54.58 -0.82
CA SER A 105 14.74 -56.03 -0.98
C SER A 105 16.19 -56.45 -0.66
N VAL A 106 16.39 -57.69 -0.18
CA VAL A 106 17.60 -58.53 -0.40
C VAL A 106 18.90 -58.09 0.32
N SER A 107 19.84 -58.93 0.75
CA SER A 107 20.02 -60.38 0.77
C SER A 107 21.02 -60.71 1.88
N ARG A 108 20.91 -61.93 2.37
CA ARG A 108 21.76 -62.67 3.30
C ARG A 108 23.08 -63.06 2.62
N GLU A 109 24.20 -62.88 3.33
CA GLU A 109 25.27 -63.86 3.57
C GLU A 109 26.13 -63.42 4.76
#